data_AF-A0A7V7D428-F1
#
_entry.id   AF-A0A7V7D428-F1
#
_cell.length_a   1.000
_cell.length_b   1.000
_cell.length_c   1.000
_cell.angle_alpha   90.00
_cell.angle_beta   90.00
_cell.angle_gamma   90.00
#
_symmetry.space_group_name_H-M   'P 1'
#
loop_
_entity.id
_entity.type
_entity.pdbx_description
1 polymer ?
#
loop_
_entity_poly.entity_id
_entity_poly.type
_entity_poly.pdbx_seq_one_letter_code
_entity_poly.pdbx_strand_id
1 'polypeptide(L)'
;MINLSDSAKKCLDKYLQQVRTYLRGCRTVDADEVERNVIEHIESEFESATAAISFEELDAVLQRLGSPRQWIPEEELPWWRKVIFRLRTGPEDWRLAYISFGLLIAGFVILPSFIVLIPASFIVARAALSETEDPGQLKAQRWLIYPSLIIVYLVSLCFFLGLPLLGLIPLAYDLEHTIRASYKIGDDTPYWLAVCSVFAGSLGLWWLIHGIVFLARLNIPKVLFRPFADWFSRKWAFVLLLIGLVLMIPSLGVGIWYVL
;
A
#
# COMPACT_ATOMS: atom_id res chain seq x y z
N MET A 1 12.30 1.45 -40.19
CA MET A 1 11.96 2.36 -39.07
C MET A 1 10.58 2.91 -39.31
N ILE A 2 9.61 2.40 -38.56
CA ILE A 2 8.22 2.88 -38.56
C ILE A 2 8.14 4.30 -37.97
N ASN A 3 7.30 5.16 -38.56
CA ASN A 3 7.02 6.49 -38.02
C ASN A 3 5.91 6.38 -36.97
N LEU A 4 6.28 6.39 -35.69
CA LEU A 4 5.33 6.42 -34.57
C LEU A 4 5.03 7.86 -34.17
N SER A 5 3.77 8.15 -33.84
CA SER A 5 3.44 9.37 -33.10
C SER A 5 4.09 9.37 -31.70
N ASP A 6 4.28 10.54 -31.09
CA ASP A 6 4.91 10.67 -29.76
C ASP A 6 4.14 9.91 -28.67
N SER A 7 2.82 9.84 -28.78
CA SER A 7 1.96 9.09 -27.87
C SER A 7 2.11 7.57 -28.08
N ALA A 8 2.13 7.11 -29.32
CA ALA A 8 2.38 5.71 -29.65
C ALA A 8 3.76 5.25 -29.17
N LYS A 9 4.81 6.05 -29.39
CA LYS A 9 6.17 5.76 -28.92
C LYS A 9 6.22 5.60 -27.39
N LYS A 10 5.60 6.52 -26.64
CA LYS A 10 5.51 6.39 -25.17
C LYS A 10 4.75 5.13 -24.73
N CYS A 11 3.72 4.72 -25.47
CA CYS A 11 2.99 3.48 -25.21
C CYS A 11 3.89 2.26 -25.41
N LEU A 12 4.59 2.19 -26.54
CA LEU A 12 5.55 1.12 -26.84
C LEU A 12 6.65 1.05 -25.79
N ASP A 13 7.29 2.17 -25.45
CA ASP A 13 8.34 2.24 -24.45
C ASP A 13 7.87 1.71 -23.09
N LYS A 14 6.63 2.07 -22.70
CA LYS A 14 6.01 1.58 -21.47
C LYS A 14 5.77 0.07 -21.52
N TYR A 15 5.28 -0.45 -22.65
CA TYR A 15 5.07 -1.89 -22.85
C TYR A 15 6.39 -2.67 -22.79
N LEU A 16 7.43 -2.22 -23.50
CA LEU A 16 8.76 -2.84 -23.48
C LEU A 16 9.41 -2.77 -22.09
N GLN A 17 9.25 -1.65 -21.38
CA GLN A 17 9.69 -1.53 -19.99
C GLN A 17 9.00 -2.56 -19.07
N GLN A 18 7.71 -2.82 -19.28
CA GLN A 18 6.99 -3.87 -18.55
C GLN A 18 7.54 -5.25 -18.89
N VAL A 19 7.73 -5.57 -20.18
CA VAL A 19 8.34 -6.84 -20.64
C VAL A 19 9.69 -7.06 -19.95
N ARG A 20 10.61 -6.09 -20.01
CA ARG A 20 11.91 -6.17 -19.34
C ARG A 20 11.78 -6.39 -17.83
N THR A 21 10.83 -5.71 -17.19
CA THR A 21 10.62 -5.83 -15.73
C THR A 21 10.11 -7.22 -15.36
N TYR A 22 9.23 -7.82 -16.16
CA TYR A 22 8.69 -9.15 -15.95
C TYR A 22 9.71 -10.25 -16.24
N LEU A 23 10.54 -10.07 -17.27
CA LEU A 23 11.60 -11.00 -17.64
C LEU A 23 12.86 -10.84 -16.77
N ARG A 24 12.95 -9.80 -15.93
CA ARG A 24 14.07 -9.59 -15.01
C ARG A 24 14.13 -10.72 -13.97
N GLY A 25 14.99 -11.71 -14.23
CA GLY A 25 15.19 -12.90 -13.40
C GLY A 25 14.73 -14.22 -14.04
N CYS A 26 14.18 -14.18 -15.25
CA CYS A 26 13.98 -15.36 -16.08
C CYS A 26 15.35 -15.87 -16.57
N ARG A 27 15.59 -17.18 -16.52
CA ARG A 27 16.88 -17.78 -16.93
C ARG A 27 16.80 -18.40 -18.32
N THR A 28 15.63 -18.85 -18.74
CA THR A 28 15.41 -19.53 -20.01
C THR A 28 15.00 -18.58 -21.14
N VAL A 29 14.54 -17.37 -20.82
CA VAL A 29 14.07 -16.38 -21.81
C VAL A 29 14.91 -15.13 -21.73
N ASP A 30 15.58 -14.79 -22.83
CA ASP A 30 16.32 -13.55 -22.97
C ASP A 30 15.35 -12.38 -23.18
N ALA A 31 15.44 -11.36 -22.32
CA ALA A 31 14.58 -10.19 -22.39
C ALA A 31 14.83 -9.38 -23.66
N ASP A 32 16.07 -9.32 -24.14
CA ASP A 32 16.45 -8.56 -25.32
C ASP A 32 15.94 -9.26 -26.60
N GLU A 33 15.86 -10.59 -26.58
CA GLU A 33 15.26 -11.38 -27.67
C GLU A 33 13.75 -11.17 -27.76
N VAL A 34 13.03 -11.23 -26.63
CA VAL A 34 11.58 -10.98 -26.61
C VAL A 34 11.27 -9.55 -27.03
N GLU A 35 12.04 -8.57 -26.58
CA GLU A 35 11.90 -7.19 -27.01
C GLU A 35 12.11 -7.04 -28.52
N ARG A 36 13.19 -7.62 -29.06
CA ARG A 36 13.46 -7.59 -30.50
C ARG A 36 12.31 -8.23 -31.28
N ASN A 37 11.81 -9.39 -30.85
CA ASN A 37 10.69 -10.07 -31.49
C ASN A 37 9.40 -9.22 -31.46
N VAL A 38 9.13 -8.51 -30.36
CA VAL A 38 7.99 -7.59 -30.26
C VAL A 38 8.16 -6.42 -31.23
N ILE A 39 9.35 -5.83 -31.31
CA ILE A 39 9.64 -4.73 -32.25
C ILE A 39 9.49 -5.21 -33.69
N GLU A 40 10.09 -6.35 -34.05
CA GLU A 40 10.00 -6.94 -35.38
C GLU A 40 8.56 -7.25 -35.78
N HIS A 41 7.74 -7.78 -34.86
CA HIS A 41 6.32 -8.01 -35.11
C HIS A 41 5.56 -6.71 -35.39
N ILE A 42 5.80 -5.66 -34.60
CA ILE A 42 5.17 -4.35 -34.81
C ILE A 42 5.64 -3.73 -36.13
N GLU A 43 6.93 -3.81 -36.47
CA GLU A 43 7.46 -3.32 -37.74
C GLU A 43 6.84 -4.06 -38.94
N SER A 44 6.62 -5.38 -38.82
CA SER A 44 5.95 -6.18 -39.84
C SER A 44 4.47 -5.84 -40.00
N GLU A 45 3.72 -5.69 -38.91
CA GLU A 45 2.29 -5.30 -38.95
C GLU A 45 2.08 -3.92 -39.59
N PHE A 46 3.04 -3.01 -39.44
CA PHE A 46 2.96 -1.65 -39.96
C PHE A 46 3.86 -1.37 -41.18
N GLU A 47 4.40 -2.39 -41.84
CA GLU A 47 5.30 -2.23 -42.99
C GLU A 47 4.64 -1.44 -44.14
N SER A 48 3.32 -1.61 -44.31
CA SER A 48 2.54 -0.93 -45.36
C SER A 48 2.02 0.46 -44.95
N ALA A 49 2.25 0.89 -43.70
CA ALA A 49 1.75 2.16 -43.21
C ALA A 49 2.60 3.32 -43.74
N THR A 50 2.00 4.16 -44.58
CA THR A 50 2.65 5.36 -45.14
C THR A 50 2.53 6.60 -44.25
N ALA A 51 1.56 6.60 -43.34
CA ALA A 51 1.31 7.67 -42.37
C ALA A 51 1.91 7.34 -41.00
N ALA A 52 2.03 8.35 -40.14
CA ALA A 52 2.47 8.15 -38.76
C ALA A 52 1.42 7.37 -37.97
N ILE A 53 1.85 6.29 -37.30
CA ILE A 53 0.98 5.36 -36.58
C ILE A 53 0.44 6.03 -35.32
N SER A 54 -0.87 5.97 -35.14
CA SER A 54 -1.59 6.53 -33.99
C SER A 54 -1.43 5.66 -32.74
N PHE A 55 -1.80 6.21 -31.58
CA PHE A 55 -1.77 5.48 -30.31
C PHE A 55 -2.75 4.30 -30.34
N GLU A 56 -3.95 4.51 -30.89
CA GLU A 56 -5.04 3.55 -30.92
C GLU A 56 -4.70 2.33 -31.80
N GLU A 57 -4.05 2.56 -32.95
CA GLU A 57 -3.60 1.48 -33.84
C GLU A 57 -2.53 0.62 -33.18
N LEU A 58 -1.52 1.26 -32.56
CA LEU A 58 -0.48 0.54 -31.84
C LEU A 58 -1.05 -0.21 -30.63
N ASP A 59 -1.92 0.41 -29.84
CA ASP A 59 -2.55 -0.22 -28.68
C ASP A 59 -3.36 -1.46 -29.09
N ALA A 60 -4.08 -1.40 -30.22
CA ALA A 60 -4.79 -2.56 -30.76
C ALA A 60 -3.84 -3.73 -31.11
N VAL A 61 -2.66 -3.45 -31.68
CA VAL A 61 -1.64 -4.48 -31.95
C VAL A 61 -1.04 -5.03 -30.65
N LEU A 62 -0.72 -4.16 -29.69
CA LEU A 62 -0.22 -4.59 -28.37
C LEU A 62 -1.24 -5.44 -27.61
N GLN A 63 -2.54 -5.12 -27.70
CA GLN A 63 -3.61 -5.94 -27.13
C GLN A 63 -3.70 -7.33 -27.78
N ARG A 64 -3.46 -7.44 -29.11
CA ARG A 64 -3.40 -8.74 -29.81
C ARG A 64 -2.16 -9.54 -29.42
N LEU A 65 -1.01 -8.87 -29.27
CA LEU A 65 0.20 -9.49 -28.75
C LEU A 65 -0.05 -10.06 -27.36
N GLY A 66 -0.88 -9.40 -26.53
CA GLY A 66 -1.33 -9.85 -25.22
C GLY A 66 -0.53 -9.24 -24.06
N SER A 67 -0.77 -9.70 -22.84
CA SER A 67 -0.12 -9.11 -21.65
C SER A 67 1.37 -9.46 -21.60
N PRO A 68 2.27 -8.52 -21.25
CA PRO A 68 3.69 -8.79 -21.00
C PRO A 68 3.96 -9.95 -20.01
N ARG A 69 2.99 -10.33 -19.19
CA ARG A 69 3.10 -11.44 -18.23
C ARG A 69 3.08 -12.82 -18.88
N GLN A 70 2.48 -12.98 -20.06
CA GLN A 70 2.32 -14.28 -20.71
C GLN A 70 3.63 -14.81 -21.31
N TRP A 71 4.64 -13.95 -21.47
CA TRP A 71 5.94 -14.31 -22.04
C TRP A 71 6.85 -15.02 -21.03
N ILE A 72 6.44 -15.12 -19.75
CA ILE A 72 7.19 -15.86 -18.73
C ILE A 72 6.79 -17.35 -18.82
N PRO A 73 7.73 -18.27 -19.04
CA PRO A 73 7.44 -19.70 -19.03
C PRO A 73 6.89 -20.12 -17.67
N GLU A 74 5.90 -21.01 -17.67
CA GLU A 74 5.30 -21.47 -16.43
C GLU A 74 6.34 -22.13 -15.52
N GLU A 75 7.35 -22.80 -16.08
CA GLU A 75 8.39 -23.52 -15.35
C GLU A 75 9.21 -22.61 -14.44
N GLU A 76 9.46 -21.37 -14.88
CA GLU A 76 10.27 -20.38 -14.18
C GLU A 76 9.51 -19.58 -13.13
N LEU A 77 8.18 -19.64 -13.16
CA LEU A 77 7.37 -18.97 -12.15
C LEU A 77 7.64 -19.59 -10.77
N PRO A 78 7.87 -18.76 -9.73
CA PRO A 78 7.92 -19.23 -8.35
C PRO A 78 6.70 -20.09 -8.02
N TRP A 79 6.88 -21.14 -7.20
CA TRP A 79 5.82 -22.10 -6.88
C TRP A 79 4.53 -21.42 -6.38
N TRP A 80 4.65 -20.34 -5.61
CA TRP A 80 3.51 -19.57 -5.11
C TRP A 80 2.73 -18.89 -6.25
N ARG A 81 3.41 -18.39 -7.29
CA ARG A 81 2.74 -17.84 -8.49
C ARG A 81 2.03 -18.94 -9.26
N LYS A 82 2.65 -20.11 -9.42
CA LYS A 82 2.00 -21.28 -10.06
C LYS A 82 0.69 -21.64 -9.35
N VAL A 83 0.70 -21.65 -8.01
CA VAL A 83 -0.51 -21.89 -7.22
C VAL A 83 -1.56 -20.81 -7.48
N ILE A 84 -1.19 -19.53 -7.49
CA ILE A 84 -2.11 -18.43 -7.83
C ILE A 84 -2.69 -18.58 -9.24
N PHE A 85 -1.86 -18.89 -10.24
CA PHE A 85 -2.32 -19.10 -11.63
C PHE A 85 -3.26 -20.29 -11.74
N ARG A 86 -2.97 -21.42 -11.08
CA ARG A 86 -3.88 -22.58 -11.04
C ARG A 86 -5.19 -22.26 -10.32
N LEU A 87 -5.15 -21.44 -9.28
CA LEU A 87 -6.35 -20.97 -8.60
C LEU A 87 -7.15 -20.01 -9.49
N ARG A 88 -6.51 -19.34 -10.45
CA ARG A 88 -7.11 -18.40 -11.40
C ARG A 88 -7.72 -19.06 -12.63
N THR A 89 -7.07 -20.06 -13.25
CA THR A 89 -7.53 -20.68 -14.50
C THR A 89 -8.75 -21.60 -14.34
N GLY A 90 -9.45 -21.51 -13.21
CA GLY A 90 -10.74 -22.17 -13.02
C GLY A 90 -11.89 -21.36 -13.63
N PRO A 91 -13.03 -22.00 -13.90
CA PRO A 91 -14.23 -21.33 -14.42
C PRO A 91 -14.86 -20.28 -13.47
N GLU A 92 -14.23 -20.01 -12.32
CA GLU A 92 -14.74 -19.13 -11.27
C GLU A 92 -13.67 -18.12 -10.84
N ASP A 93 -13.77 -16.88 -11.33
CA ASP A 93 -12.87 -15.76 -10.97
C ASP A 93 -12.92 -15.38 -9.47
N TRP A 94 -13.77 -16.04 -8.67
CA TRP A 94 -14.08 -15.66 -7.28
C TRP A 94 -13.29 -16.48 -6.24
N ARG A 95 -12.49 -17.46 -6.67
CA ARG A 95 -11.77 -18.38 -5.78
C ARG A 95 -10.88 -17.68 -4.77
N LEU A 96 -10.11 -16.67 -5.18
CA LEU A 96 -9.25 -15.92 -4.26
C LEU A 96 -10.05 -15.15 -3.20
N ALA A 97 -11.20 -14.60 -3.58
CA ALA A 97 -12.09 -13.91 -2.66
C ALA A 97 -12.66 -14.88 -1.61
N TYR A 98 -13.10 -16.08 -2.02
CA TYR A 98 -13.55 -17.13 -1.11
C TYR A 98 -12.43 -17.63 -0.18
N ILE A 99 -11.22 -17.84 -0.71
CA ILE A 99 -10.07 -18.27 0.10
C ILE A 99 -9.72 -17.20 1.13
N SER A 100 -9.65 -15.93 0.73
CA SER A 100 -9.42 -14.81 1.65
C SER A 100 -10.45 -14.81 2.78
N PHE A 101 -11.73 -14.87 2.43
CA PHE A 101 -12.80 -14.82 3.43
C PHE A 101 -12.83 -16.08 4.31
N GLY A 102 -12.63 -17.26 3.73
CA GLY A 102 -12.55 -18.53 4.46
C GLY A 102 -11.38 -18.58 5.43
N LEU A 103 -10.20 -18.10 5.03
CA LEU A 103 -9.04 -17.95 5.91
C LEU A 103 -9.33 -17.00 7.09
N LEU A 104 -10.05 -15.91 6.83
CA LEU A 104 -10.44 -14.97 7.88
C LEU A 104 -11.36 -15.64 8.91
N ILE A 105 -12.42 -16.32 8.46
CA ILE A 105 -13.34 -17.05 9.33
C ILE A 105 -12.59 -18.13 10.12
N ALA A 106 -11.77 -18.93 9.43
CA ALA A 106 -10.96 -19.97 10.08
C ALA A 106 -10.01 -19.39 11.13
N GLY A 107 -9.41 -18.22 10.86
CA GLY A 107 -8.60 -17.48 11.83
C GLY A 107 -9.35 -17.18 13.12
N PHE A 108 -10.59 -16.74 13.04
CA PHE A 108 -11.41 -16.45 14.22
C PHE A 108 -11.88 -17.70 14.97
N VAL A 109 -12.18 -18.80 14.26
CA VAL A 109 -12.69 -20.04 14.86
C VAL A 109 -11.57 -20.86 15.50
N ILE A 110 -10.39 -20.91 14.88
CA ILE A 110 -9.28 -21.76 15.28
C ILE A 110 -8.26 -20.94 16.06
N LEU A 111 -8.43 -20.81 17.38
CA LEU A 111 -7.43 -20.17 18.24
C LEU A 111 -6.28 -21.14 18.58
N PRO A 112 -5.00 -20.70 18.57
CA PRO A 112 -4.49 -19.34 18.36
C PRO A 112 -4.09 -19.04 16.90
N SER A 113 -4.57 -19.82 15.93
CA SER A 113 -4.15 -19.71 14.53
C SER A 113 -4.47 -18.37 13.86
N PHE A 114 -5.30 -17.51 14.48
CA PHE A 114 -5.54 -16.14 14.02
C PHE A 114 -4.26 -15.33 13.76
N ILE A 115 -3.18 -15.58 14.51
CA ILE A 115 -1.88 -14.91 14.33
C ILE A 115 -1.30 -15.15 12.93
N VAL A 116 -1.57 -16.31 12.33
CA VAL A 116 -1.06 -16.70 11.01
C VAL A 116 -2.14 -16.58 9.93
N LEU A 117 -3.37 -17.01 10.23
CA LEU A 117 -4.46 -17.07 9.26
C LEU A 117 -5.00 -15.69 8.89
N ILE A 118 -5.04 -14.70 9.81
CA ILE A 118 -5.49 -13.34 9.48
C ILE A 118 -4.48 -12.61 8.58
N PRO A 119 -3.15 -12.66 8.84
CA PRO A 119 -2.19 -12.14 7.87
C PRO A 119 -2.26 -12.87 6.52
N ALA A 120 -2.45 -14.20 6.52
CA ALA A 120 -2.60 -14.95 5.28
C ALA A 120 -3.84 -14.52 4.49
N SER A 121 -4.99 -14.34 5.15
CA SER A 121 -6.22 -13.84 4.50
C SER A 121 -5.99 -12.46 3.90
N PHE A 122 -5.27 -11.58 4.60
CA PHE A 122 -4.91 -10.25 4.10
C PHE A 122 -4.03 -10.30 2.85
N ILE A 123 -3.02 -11.18 2.82
CA ILE A 123 -2.16 -11.34 1.65
C ILE A 123 -2.97 -11.84 0.44
N VAL A 124 -3.86 -12.81 0.64
CA VAL A 124 -4.73 -13.32 -0.43
C VAL A 124 -5.70 -12.22 -0.90
N ALA A 125 -6.28 -11.44 0.01
CA ALA A 125 -7.13 -10.30 -0.32
C ALA A 125 -6.39 -9.25 -1.16
N ARG A 126 -5.13 -8.94 -0.79
CA ARG A 126 -4.27 -8.02 -1.54
C ARG A 126 -3.91 -8.56 -2.92
N ALA A 127 -3.64 -9.87 -3.03
CA ALA A 127 -3.38 -10.51 -4.31
C ALA A 127 -4.60 -10.45 -5.24
N ALA A 128 -5.80 -10.71 -4.70
CA ALA A 128 -7.06 -10.60 -5.44
C ALA A 128 -7.29 -9.17 -5.97
N LEU A 129 -7.01 -8.15 -5.15
CA LEU A 129 -7.09 -6.75 -5.57
C LEU A 129 -6.06 -6.36 -6.62
N SER A 130 -4.81 -6.86 -6.52
CA SER A 130 -3.77 -6.49 -7.48
C SER A 130 -4.01 -7.05 -8.89
N GLU A 131 -4.80 -8.11 -9.00
CA GLU A 131 -5.17 -8.70 -10.28
C GLU A 131 -6.39 -8.03 -10.93
N THR A 132 -7.14 -7.22 -10.17
CA THR A 132 -8.28 -6.50 -10.73
C THR A 132 -7.83 -5.13 -11.20
N GLU A 133 -7.73 -4.94 -12.52
CA GLU A 133 -7.31 -3.66 -13.12
C GLU A 133 -8.28 -2.52 -12.80
N ASP A 134 -9.58 -2.81 -12.86
CA ASP A 134 -10.63 -1.85 -12.52
C ASP A 134 -11.37 -2.26 -11.24
N PRO A 135 -11.23 -1.50 -10.13
CA PRO A 135 -11.95 -1.79 -8.90
C PRO A 135 -13.47 -1.84 -9.09
N GLY A 136 -14.03 -1.18 -10.11
CA GLY A 136 -15.44 -1.25 -10.49
C GLY A 136 -15.94 -2.65 -10.84
N GLN A 137 -15.07 -3.52 -11.36
CA GLN A 137 -15.42 -4.87 -11.79
C GLN A 137 -15.64 -5.85 -10.62
N LEU A 138 -15.13 -5.54 -9.42
CA LEU A 138 -15.18 -6.41 -8.24
C LEU A 138 -16.60 -6.67 -7.70
N LYS A 139 -17.65 -5.99 -8.19
CA LYS A 139 -19.08 -6.16 -7.82
C LYS A 139 -19.30 -6.75 -6.41
N ALA A 140 -19.79 -7.98 -6.32
CA ALA A 140 -20.08 -8.68 -5.06
C ALA A 140 -18.81 -9.21 -4.35
N GLN A 141 -17.72 -9.46 -5.07
CA GLN A 141 -16.45 -9.96 -4.52
C GLN A 141 -15.86 -9.00 -3.47
N ARG A 142 -16.17 -7.70 -3.55
CA ARG A 142 -15.76 -6.70 -2.55
C ARG A 142 -16.16 -7.12 -1.13
N TRP A 143 -17.33 -7.72 -0.95
CA TRP A 143 -17.83 -8.15 0.35
C TRP A 143 -17.03 -9.31 0.97
N LEU A 144 -16.34 -10.10 0.15
CA LEU A 144 -15.50 -11.21 0.61
C LEU A 144 -14.06 -10.75 0.90
N ILE A 145 -13.56 -9.78 0.12
CA ILE A 145 -12.18 -9.30 0.21
C ILE A 145 -12.02 -8.24 1.31
N TYR A 146 -12.96 -7.28 1.39
CA TYR A 146 -12.80 -6.09 2.23
C TYR A 146 -12.74 -6.37 3.73
N PRO A 147 -13.50 -7.32 4.30
CA PRO A 147 -13.40 -7.61 5.73
C PRO A 147 -11.97 -7.94 6.17
N SER A 148 -11.26 -8.78 5.40
CA SER A 148 -9.87 -9.13 5.74
C SER A 148 -8.93 -7.94 5.66
N LEU A 149 -9.14 -7.03 4.69
CA LEU A 149 -8.33 -5.82 4.56
C LEU A 149 -8.61 -4.84 5.70
N ILE A 150 -9.89 -4.58 5.99
CA ILE A 150 -10.32 -3.65 7.04
C ILE A 150 -9.75 -4.08 8.39
N ILE A 151 -9.84 -5.37 8.74
CA ILE A 151 -9.37 -5.85 10.04
C ILE A 151 -7.87 -5.63 10.20
N VAL A 152 -7.06 -6.04 9.23
CA VAL A 152 -5.60 -5.86 9.31
C VAL A 152 -5.21 -4.38 9.22
N TYR A 153 -5.92 -3.58 8.42
CA TYR A 153 -5.68 -2.15 8.35
C TYR A 153 -6.07 -1.41 9.62
N LEU A 154 -7.17 -1.77 10.27
CA LEU A 154 -7.55 -1.20 11.56
C LEU A 154 -6.53 -1.54 12.64
N VAL A 155 -6.10 -2.81 12.73
CA VAL A 155 -5.06 -3.21 13.68
C VAL A 155 -3.75 -2.46 13.39
N SER A 156 -3.35 -2.39 12.12
CA SER A 156 -2.14 -1.67 11.71
C SER A 156 -2.25 -0.18 12.01
N LEU A 157 -3.40 0.44 11.76
CA LEU A 157 -3.68 1.85 12.07
C LEU A 157 -3.63 2.08 13.58
N CYS A 158 -4.32 1.27 14.38
CA CYS A 158 -4.26 1.33 15.84
C CYS A 158 -2.83 1.17 16.35
N PHE A 159 -2.04 0.29 15.74
CA PHE A 159 -0.63 0.13 16.07
C PHE A 159 0.18 1.39 15.72
N PHE A 160 0.08 1.90 14.49
CA PHE A 160 0.82 3.11 14.08
C PHE A 160 0.40 4.36 14.88
N LEU A 161 -0.88 4.49 15.21
CA LEU A 161 -1.38 5.62 16.00
C LEU A 161 -1.12 5.46 17.50
N GLY A 162 -1.15 4.23 18.00
CA GLY A 162 -0.97 3.90 19.42
C GLY A 162 0.48 3.67 19.83
N LEU A 163 1.40 3.44 18.89
CA LEU A 163 2.82 3.23 19.17
C LEU A 163 3.45 4.29 20.09
N PRO A 164 3.25 5.61 19.87
CA PRO A 164 3.75 6.63 20.80
C PRO A 164 3.13 6.47 22.18
N LEU A 165 1.83 6.14 22.30
CA LEU A 165 1.19 5.92 23.60
C LEU A 165 1.84 4.77 24.37
N LEU A 166 2.19 3.68 23.67
CA LEU A 166 2.89 2.54 24.30
C LEU A 166 4.25 2.96 24.86
N GLY A 167 4.99 3.82 24.17
CA GLY A 167 6.26 4.37 24.66
C GLY A 167 6.10 5.43 25.75
N LEU A 168 4.98 6.15 25.78
CA LEU A 168 4.71 7.19 26.76
C LEU A 168 4.26 6.64 28.12
N ILE A 169 3.66 5.44 28.18
CA ILE A 169 3.26 4.81 29.45
C ILE A 169 4.44 4.66 30.43
N PRO A 170 5.57 4.01 30.07
CA PRO A 170 6.69 3.88 31.01
C PRO A 170 7.35 5.23 31.30
N LEU A 171 7.46 6.11 30.30
CA LEU A 171 8.01 7.45 30.50
C LEU A 171 7.18 8.27 31.49
N ALA A 172 5.85 8.18 31.39
CA ALA A 172 4.94 8.86 32.30
C ALA A 172 5.06 8.32 33.73
N TYR A 173 5.25 7.01 33.90
CA TYR A 173 5.48 6.39 35.20
C TYR A 173 6.78 6.89 35.84
N ASP A 174 7.88 6.93 35.07
CA ASP A 174 9.18 7.42 35.57
C ASP A 174 9.14 8.92 35.89
N LEU A 175 8.46 9.71 35.04
CA LEU A 175 8.27 11.15 35.22
C LEU A 175 7.43 11.43 36.47
N GLU A 176 6.34 10.69 36.67
CA GLU A 176 5.51 10.77 37.88
C GLU A 176 6.33 10.57 39.13
N HIS A 177 7.09 9.47 39.17
CA HIS A 177 7.88 9.11 40.33
C HIS A 177 8.92 10.19 40.67
N THR A 178 9.59 10.72 39.64
CA THR A 178 10.62 11.76 39.78
C THR A 178 10.03 13.10 40.26
N ILE A 179 8.89 13.51 39.69
CA ILE A 179 8.24 14.78 40.05
C ILE A 179 7.70 14.73 41.48
N ARG A 180 6.99 13.64 41.86
CA ARG A 180 6.44 13.48 43.22
C ARG A 180 7.55 13.46 44.27
N ALA A 181 8.67 12.80 43.98
CA ALA A 181 9.83 12.76 44.88
C ALA A 181 10.50 14.14 45.05
N SER A 182 10.57 14.93 43.98
CA SER A 182 11.36 16.18 43.95
C SER A 182 10.59 17.40 44.48
N TYR A 183 9.30 17.51 44.17
CA TYR A 183 8.56 18.77 44.34
C TYR A 183 7.57 18.79 45.52
N LYS A 184 7.39 17.67 46.25
CA LYS A 184 6.39 17.55 47.34
C LYS A 184 5.03 18.19 46.97
N ILE A 185 4.58 17.97 45.75
CA ILE A 185 3.34 18.54 45.23
C ILE A 185 2.18 17.92 46.03
N GLY A 186 1.52 18.74 46.83
CA GLY A 186 0.35 18.34 47.63
C GLY A 186 -0.96 18.29 46.83
N ASP A 187 -1.02 19.03 45.71
CA ASP A 187 -2.22 19.12 44.87
C ASP A 187 -2.06 18.33 43.56
N ASP A 188 -2.97 17.40 43.28
CA ASP A 188 -2.91 16.56 42.07
C ASP A 188 -3.19 17.34 40.77
N THR A 189 -3.84 18.50 40.83
CA THR A 189 -4.24 19.29 39.64
C THR A 189 -3.06 19.76 38.76
N PRO A 190 -2.04 20.49 39.28
CA PRO A 190 -0.89 20.89 38.48
C PRO A 190 -0.09 19.70 37.95
N TYR A 191 -0.05 18.60 38.69
CA TYR A 191 0.57 17.36 38.27
C TYR A 191 -0.13 16.79 37.02
N TRP A 192 -1.45 16.59 37.06
CA TRP A 192 -2.21 16.06 35.91
C TRP A 192 -2.14 16.98 34.70
N LEU A 193 -2.11 18.31 34.89
CA LEU A 193 -1.93 19.26 33.79
C LEU A 193 -0.57 19.10 33.11
N ALA A 194 0.52 18.94 33.88
CA ALA A 194 1.85 18.69 33.33
C ALA A 194 1.95 17.35 32.61
N VAL A 195 1.36 16.28 33.18
CA VAL A 195 1.33 14.96 32.52
C VAL A 195 0.56 15.03 31.21
N CYS A 196 -0.67 15.55 31.24
CA CYS A 196 -1.49 15.71 30.04
C CYS A 196 -0.81 16.58 28.97
N SER A 197 -0.07 17.62 29.37
CA SER A 197 0.68 18.43 28.41
C SER A 197 1.81 17.63 27.75
N VAL A 198 2.60 16.85 28.50
CA VAL A 198 3.64 15.98 27.90
C VAL A 198 3.01 14.98 26.93
N PHE A 199 1.93 14.29 27.33
CA PHE A 199 1.23 13.36 26.44
C PHE A 199 0.73 14.04 25.16
N ALA A 200 0.07 15.20 25.28
CA ALA A 200 -0.41 15.97 24.14
C ALA A 200 0.74 16.42 23.23
N GLY A 201 1.86 16.85 23.81
CA GLY A 201 3.05 17.28 23.07
C GLY A 201 3.70 16.15 22.29
N SER A 202 3.87 14.99 22.93
CA SER A 202 4.44 13.80 22.28
C SER A 202 3.54 13.24 21.18
N LEU A 203 2.22 13.19 21.40
CA LEU A 203 1.25 12.86 20.35
C LEU A 203 1.30 13.88 19.21
N GLY A 204 1.34 15.18 19.54
CA GLY A 204 1.46 16.26 18.56
C GLY A 204 2.70 16.11 17.68
N LEU A 205 3.85 15.83 18.28
CA LEU A 205 5.10 15.55 17.57
C LEU A 205 4.99 14.33 16.67
N TRP A 206 4.37 13.24 17.14
CA TRP A 206 4.17 12.03 16.33
C TRP A 206 3.31 12.30 15.09
N TRP A 207 2.18 13.00 15.26
CA TRP A 207 1.32 13.40 14.14
C TRP A 207 2.03 14.34 13.16
N LEU A 208 2.86 15.24 13.67
CA LEU A 208 3.68 16.13 12.85
C LEU A 208 4.68 15.34 12.00
N ILE A 209 5.38 14.36 12.59
CA ILE A 209 6.30 13.46 11.86
C ILE A 209 5.54 12.72 10.74
N HIS A 210 4.40 12.11 11.04
CA HIS A 210 3.58 11.45 10.02
C HIS A 210 3.10 12.39 8.91
N GLY A 211 2.64 13.60 9.28
CA GLY A 211 2.25 14.63 8.33
C GLY A 211 3.38 14.98 7.37
N ILE A 212 4.59 15.19 7.88
CA ILE A 212 5.79 15.46 7.07
C ILE A 212 6.13 14.28 6.15
N VAL A 213 6.17 13.05 6.68
CA VAL A 213 6.48 11.84 5.90
C VAL A 213 5.47 11.65 4.76
N PHE A 214 4.18 11.85 5.03
CA PHE A 214 3.13 11.73 4.01
C PHE A 214 3.15 12.88 3.01
N LEU A 215 3.51 14.11 3.40
CA LEU A 215 3.74 15.21 2.46
C LEU A 215 4.92 14.95 1.54
N ALA A 216 6.00 14.34 2.06
CA ALA A 216 7.19 13.99 1.29
C ALA A 216 6.92 12.81 0.34
N ARG A 217 6.10 11.84 0.74
CA ARG A 217 5.81 10.62 -0.03
C ARG A 217 4.32 10.28 0.00
N LEU A 218 3.52 11.03 -0.75
CA LEU A 218 2.06 10.86 -0.86
C LEU A 218 1.63 9.45 -1.34
N ASN A 219 2.54 8.71 -1.98
CA ASN A 219 2.26 7.35 -2.45
C ASN A 219 2.29 6.29 -1.35
N ILE A 220 2.96 6.54 -0.21
CA ILE A 220 3.04 5.56 0.89
C ILE A 220 1.65 5.15 1.40
N PRO A 221 0.78 6.07 1.86
CA PRO A 221 -0.53 5.67 2.39
C PRO A 221 -1.39 5.01 1.32
N LYS A 222 -1.30 5.46 0.06
CA LYS A 222 -2.00 4.85 -1.07
C LYS A 222 -1.57 3.41 -1.28
N VAL A 223 -0.27 3.13 -1.35
CA VAL A 223 0.27 1.79 -1.58
C VAL A 223 -0.09 0.84 -0.42
N LEU A 224 0.09 1.31 0.82
CA LEU A 224 -0.13 0.50 2.02
C LEU A 224 -1.62 0.18 2.22
N PHE A 225 -2.49 1.18 2.11
CA PHE A 225 -3.91 1.10 2.49
C PHE A 225 -4.88 1.07 1.29
N ARG A 226 -4.41 0.77 0.06
CA ARG A 226 -5.29 0.56 -1.11
C ARG A 226 -6.32 -0.55 -0.82
N PRO A 227 -7.61 -0.36 -1.12
CA PRO A 227 -8.21 0.74 -1.88
C PRO A 227 -8.70 1.92 -1.00
N PHE A 228 -8.63 1.79 0.33
CA PHE A 228 -9.24 2.76 1.25
C PHE A 228 -8.51 4.09 1.34
N ALA A 229 -7.26 4.18 0.88
CA ALA A 229 -6.49 5.43 0.88
C ALA A 229 -6.32 6.06 -0.51
N ASP A 230 -7.04 5.60 -1.53
CA ASP A 230 -6.91 6.16 -2.88
C ASP A 230 -7.35 7.63 -2.94
N TRP A 231 -8.30 8.03 -2.08
CA TRP A 231 -8.72 9.42 -1.88
C TRP A 231 -7.74 10.27 -1.04
N PHE A 232 -6.71 9.65 -0.45
CA PHE A 232 -5.73 10.37 0.35
C PHE A 232 -4.98 11.36 -0.54
N SER A 233 -4.97 12.62 -0.12
CA SER A 233 -4.42 13.74 -0.89
C SER A 233 -3.53 14.59 -0.01
N ARG A 234 -2.82 15.54 -0.61
CA ARG A 234 -1.94 16.46 0.11
C ARG A 234 -2.69 17.24 1.20
N LYS A 235 -3.99 17.52 1.00
CA LYS A 235 -4.86 18.19 1.98
C LYS A 235 -4.91 17.41 3.30
N TRP A 236 -5.07 16.09 3.24
CA TRP A 236 -5.13 15.24 4.44
C TRP A 236 -3.79 15.19 5.18
N ALA A 237 -2.68 15.15 4.45
CA ALA A 237 -1.36 15.25 5.07
C ALA A 237 -1.14 16.61 5.76
N PHE A 238 -1.65 17.71 5.20
CA PHE A 238 -1.66 19.02 5.88
C PHE A 238 -2.56 19.05 7.11
N VAL A 239 -3.75 18.41 7.06
CA VAL A 239 -4.63 18.29 8.23
C VAL A 239 -3.91 17.55 9.37
N LEU A 240 -3.22 16.45 9.07
CA LEU A 240 -2.42 15.72 10.07
C LEU A 240 -1.32 16.58 10.68
N LEU A 241 -0.62 17.37 9.85
CA LEU A 241 0.40 18.31 10.31
C LEU A 241 -0.20 19.40 11.22
N LEU A 242 -1.35 19.96 10.83
CA LEU A 242 -2.06 20.97 11.61
C LEU A 242 -2.53 20.41 12.96
N ILE A 243 -3.08 19.18 13.00
CA ILE A 243 -3.44 18.50 14.25
C ILE A 243 -2.20 18.37 15.15
N GLY A 244 -1.06 17.95 14.58
CA GLY A 244 0.20 17.86 15.29
C GLY A 244 0.62 19.19 15.92
N LEU A 245 0.57 20.28 15.15
CA LEU A 245 0.91 21.63 15.64
C LEU A 245 -0.06 22.13 16.72
N VAL A 246 -1.36 21.93 16.53
CA VAL A 246 -2.40 22.36 17.48
C VAL A 246 -2.25 21.64 18.82
N LEU A 247 -1.81 20.37 18.83
CA LEU A 247 -1.52 19.64 20.07
C LEU A 247 -0.19 20.09 20.71
N MET A 248 0.82 20.36 19.88
CA MET A 248 2.18 20.67 20.36
C MET A 248 2.31 22.08 20.95
N ILE A 249 1.69 23.10 20.34
CA ILE A 249 1.86 24.50 20.78
C ILE A 249 1.33 24.74 22.21
N PRO A 250 0.10 24.34 22.57
CA PRO A 250 -0.41 24.49 23.93
C PRO A 250 0.37 23.65 24.94
N SER A 251 0.78 22.45 24.55
CA SER A 251 1.61 21.57 25.38
C SER A 251 2.92 22.24 25.80
N LEU A 252 3.62 22.86 24.85
CA LEU A 252 4.87 23.60 25.12
C LEU A 252 4.62 24.82 26.02
N GLY A 253 3.53 25.56 25.80
CA GLY A 253 3.17 26.70 26.63
C GLY A 253 2.93 26.33 28.10
N VAL A 254 2.20 25.23 28.32
CA VAL A 254 1.98 24.69 29.67
C VAL A 254 3.29 24.19 30.29
N GLY A 255 4.13 23.49 29.52
CA GLY A 255 5.43 23.03 29.99
C GLY A 255 6.33 24.16 30.46
N ILE A 256 6.42 25.25 29.70
CA ILE A 256 7.22 26.44 30.06
C ILE A 256 6.70 27.09 31.34
N TRP A 257 5.37 27.23 31.48
CA TRP A 257 4.75 27.86 32.65
C TRP A 257 5.05 27.12 33.97
N TYR A 258 5.23 25.79 33.93
CA TYR A 258 5.55 25.01 35.12
C TYR A 258 7.04 24.88 35.40
N VAL A 259 7.91 25.22 34.44
CA VAL A 259 9.37 25.16 34.59
C VAL A 259 9.96 26.50 35.05
N LEU A 260 9.33 27.62 34.68
CA LEU A 260 9.72 28.98 35.08
C LEU A 260 9.08 29.40 36.40
#